data_AF-A0A533RTL6-F1
#
_entry.id   AF-A0A533RTL6-F1
#
_cell.length_a   1.000
_cell.length_b   1.000
_cell.length_c   1.000
_cell.angle_alpha   90.00
_cell.angle_beta   90.00
_cell.angle_gamma   90.00
#
_symmetry.space_group_name_H-M   'P 1'
#
loop_
_entity.id
_entity.type
_entity.pdbx_description
1 polymer ?
#
loop_
_entity_poly.entity_id
_entity_poly.type
_entity_poly.pdbx_seq_one_letter_code
_entity_poly.pdbx_strand_id
1 'polypeptide(L)'
;MANLTYLYSMSTALLSYTSYDEFPIGRGLPHFIYDRVNFAPEVLPWSTLLVPSREAVLPMVSGGVPVDWGAWMPAMIWWGIFLAACGFFALGWGVVWRRRWIDVEKVPFPHTQVAISLVEKMTSKKPLKERLGLPFIVALIMGIAYQIPLLLQYMFPWFPDIYGWRTNTCLMGTYYLDSSSPLAGIAGFAQFNKNPVFVAILYMAPLNVLLGGWLWYLVFVVLMQIAYQMGYYSGILEMSGCGRVWCGTQGYRIGEPYKWDVFSTAGVTIGIFVSYVALNRQYLVETFNAATGKLGRDRLEEYDRTEPVSYRNAYALIAGSAVLIIVTLMAVG
;
A
#
# COMPACT_ATOMS: atom_id res chain seq x y z
N MET A 1 27.23 8.27 3.44
CA MET A 1 25.77 8.49 3.55
C MET A 1 25.06 8.23 2.23
N ALA A 2 25.45 8.87 1.11
CA ALA A 2 24.80 8.71 -0.19
C ALA A 2 24.54 7.25 -0.62
N ASN A 3 25.53 6.35 -0.51
CA ASN A 3 25.37 4.95 -0.92
C ASN A 3 24.34 4.18 -0.07
N LEU A 4 24.25 4.46 1.24
CA LEU A 4 23.29 3.81 2.14
C LEU A 4 21.88 4.32 1.89
N THR A 5 21.73 5.62 1.64
CA THR A 5 20.44 6.22 1.26
C THR A 5 19.93 5.65 -0.07
N TYR A 6 20.83 5.46 -1.04
CA TYR A 6 20.50 4.86 -2.33
C TYR A 6 20.05 3.40 -2.18
N LEU A 7 20.82 2.58 -1.45
CA LEU A 7 20.46 1.19 -1.17
C LEU A 7 19.12 1.08 -0.42
N TYR A 8 18.89 1.93 0.59
CA TYR A 8 17.62 1.95 1.31
C TYR A 8 16.45 2.30 0.39
N SER A 9 16.62 3.30 -0.48
CA SER A 9 15.57 3.74 -1.41
C SER A 9 15.26 2.64 -2.44
N MET A 10 16.29 2.00 -3.00
CA MET A 10 16.13 0.88 -3.93
C MET A 10 15.45 -0.32 -3.26
N SER A 11 15.92 -0.71 -2.07
CA SER A 11 15.37 -1.85 -1.34
C SER A 11 13.92 -1.59 -0.92
N THR A 12 13.59 -0.37 -0.47
CA THR A 12 12.21 -0.02 -0.09
C THR A 12 11.29 -0.02 -1.30
N ALA A 13 11.74 0.53 -2.43
CA ALA A 13 10.98 0.49 -3.68
C ALA A 13 10.73 -0.97 -4.12
N LEU A 14 11.78 -1.80 -4.12
CA LEU A 14 11.65 -3.22 -4.44
C LEU A 14 10.70 -3.94 -3.47
N LEU A 15 10.80 -3.66 -2.17
CA LEU A 15 9.91 -4.22 -1.14
C LEU A 15 8.46 -3.81 -1.36
N SER A 16 8.16 -2.55 -1.68
CA SER A 16 6.78 -2.15 -2.01
C SER A 16 6.24 -2.94 -3.22
N TYR A 17 7.03 -3.07 -4.29
CA TYR A 17 6.56 -3.80 -5.47
C TYR A 17 6.50 -5.32 -5.32
N THR A 18 7.25 -5.89 -4.37
CA THR A 18 7.31 -7.35 -4.14
C THR A 18 6.50 -7.80 -2.92
N SER A 19 5.93 -6.87 -2.14
CA SER A 19 5.12 -7.22 -0.99
C SER A 19 3.81 -7.86 -1.44
N TYR A 20 3.42 -8.95 -0.77
CA TYR A 20 2.34 -9.85 -1.19
C TYR A 20 0.96 -9.17 -1.29
N ASP A 21 0.72 -8.04 -0.61
CA ASP A 21 -0.57 -7.35 -0.61
C ASP A 21 -0.62 -6.13 -1.55
N GLU A 22 0.48 -5.76 -2.21
CA GLU A 22 0.52 -4.59 -3.07
C GLU A 22 0.10 -4.90 -4.51
N PHE A 23 -0.83 -4.10 -5.03
CA PHE A 23 -1.15 -4.07 -6.45
C PHE A 23 -0.05 -3.25 -7.17
N PRO A 24 0.49 -3.73 -8.30
CA PRO A 24 -0.08 -4.77 -9.13
C PRO A 24 0.58 -6.16 -9.08
N ILE A 25 1.80 -6.33 -8.58
CA ILE A 25 2.49 -7.63 -8.64
C ILE A 25 2.05 -8.54 -7.49
N GLY A 26 2.15 -8.09 -6.23
CA GLY A 26 1.93 -8.94 -5.06
C GLY A 26 0.55 -9.56 -5.01
N ARG A 27 -0.49 -8.73 -5.23
CA ARG A 27 -1.87 -9.19 -5.27
C ARG A 27 -2.34 -9.52 -6.69
N GLY A 28 -2.03 -8.69 -7.68
CA GLY A 28 -2.60 -8.81 -9.02
C GLY A 28 -2.13 -10.05 -9.77
N LEU A 29 -0.83 -10.25 -9.94
CA LEU A 29 -0.30 -11.37 -10.72
C LEU A 29 -0.71 -12.75 -10.17
N PRO A 30 -0.62 -13.04 -8.84
CA PRO A 30 -1.15 -14.27 -8.27
C PRO A 30 -2.65 -14.46 -8.48
N HIS A 31 -3.46 -13.39 -8.41
CA HIS A 31 -4.88 -13.48 -8.73
C HIS A 31 -5.11 -13.82 -10.20
N PHE A 32 -4.39 -13.20 -11.15
CA PHE A 32 -4.52 -13.55 -12.57
C PHE A 32 -4.10 -14.99 -12.86
N ILE A 33 -3.04 -15.48 -12.20
CA ILE A 33 -2.62 -16.89 -12.26
C ILE A 33 -3.71 -17.80 -11.70
N TYR A 34 -4.22 -17.49 -10.51
CA TYR A 34 -5.30 -18.23 -9.87
C TYR A 34 -6.52 -18.29 -10.77
N ASP A 35 -6.93 -17.17 -11.34
CA ASP A 35 -8.11 -17.08 -12.18
C ASP A 35 -7.95 -17.90 -13.45
N ARG A 36 -6.78 -17.83 -14.09
CA ARG A 36 -6.46 -18.60 -15.30
C ARG A 36 -6.55 -20.12 -15.09
N VAL A 37 -6.22 -20.58 -13.89
CA VAL A 37 -6.23 -22.00 -13.52
C VAL A 37 -7.64 -22.44 -13.10
N ASN A 38 -8.35 -21.62 -12.32
CA ASN A 38 -9.57 -22.04 -11.64
C ASN A 38 -10.86 -21.66 -12.38
N PHE A 39 -10.85 -20.63 -13.22
CA PHE A 39 -12.01 -20.23 -14.00
C PHE A 39 -11.87 -20.63 -15.47
N ALA A 40 -13.02 -20.85 -16.12
CA ALA A 40 -13.07 -21.11 -17.55
C ALA A 40 -12.72 -19.82 -18.33
N PRO A 41 -11.96 -19.88 -19.44
CA PRO A 41 -11.57 -18.69 -20.20
C PRO A 41 -12.75 -17.83 -20.66
N GLU A 42 -13.94 -18.43 -20.83
CA GLU A 42 -15.17 -17.75 -21.22
C GLU A 42 -15.75 -16.88 -20.09
N VAL A 43 -15.40 -17.19 -18.83
CA VAL A 43 -15.89 -16.48 -17.64
C VAL A 43 -14.97 -15.29 -17.31
N LEU A 44 -13.65 -15.46 -17.46
CA LEU A 44 -12.64 -14.42 -17.20
C LEU A 44 -11.58 -14.43 -18.31
N PRO A 45 -11.82 -13.73 -19.43
CA PRO A 45 -10.93 -13.74 -20.59
C PRO A 45 -9.74 -12.78 -20.40
N TRP A 46 -8.93 -12.98 -19.36
CA TRP A 46 -7.71 -12.19 -19.16
C TRP A 46 -6.82 -12.27 -20.40
N SER A 47 -6.26 -11.15 -20.86
CA SER A 47 -5.31 -11.14 -21.97
C SER A 47 -4.06 -11.99 -21.64
N THR A 48 -3.49 -12.64 -22.66
CA THR A 48 -2.23 -13.40 -22.52
C THR A 48 -1.02 -12.50 -22.22
N LEU A 49 -1.15 -11.19 -22.41
CA LEU A 49 -0.17 -10.19 -22.00
C LEU A 49 -0.19 -9.91 -20.49
N LEU A 50 -1.27 -10.24 -19.77
CA LEU A 50 -1.34 -10.10 -18.31
C LEU A 50 -0.81 -11.35 -17.62
N VAL A 51 -1.22 -12.51 -18.12
CA VAL A 51 -0.86 -13.83 -17.62
C VAL A 51 -0.89 -14.82 -18.78
N PRO A 52 0.09 -15.73 -18.92
CA PRO A 52 0.15 -16.69 -20.02
C PRO A 52 -1.08 -17.62 -20.10
N SER A 53 -1.11 -18.44 -21.15
CA SER A 53 -2.17 -19.44 -21.34
C SER A 53 -2.26 -20.41 -20.15
N ARG A 54 -3.42 -21.02 -19.96
CA ARG A 54 -3.64 -22.00 -18.90
C ARG A 54 -2.62 -23.15 -18.97
N GLU A 55 -2.28 -23.59 -20.17
CA GLU A 55 -1.29 -24.66 -20.41
C GLU A 55 0.11 -24.29 -19.92
N ALA A 56 0.50 -23.02 -20.06
CA ALA A 56 1.80 -22.52 -19.60
C ALA A 56 1.84 -22.27 -18.09
N VAL A 57 0.70 -21.96 -17.48
CA VAL A 57 0.59 -21.62 -16.04
C VAL A 57 0.33 -22.85 -15.16
N LEU A 58 -0.46 -23.82 -15.64
CA LEU A 58 -0.85 -25.01 -14.88
C LEU A 58 0.35 -25.80 -14.30
N PRO A 59 1.47 -25.99 -15.04
CA PRO A 59 2.62 -26.71 -14.53
C PRO A 59 3.34 -26.01 -13.37
N MET A 60 3.17 -24.69 -13.23
CA MET A 60 3.71 -23.93 -12.08
C MET A 60 3.00 -24.26 -10.78
N VAL A 61 1.72 -24.67 -10.85
CA VAL A 61 0.93 -25.06 -9.68
C VAL A 61 1.32 -26.46 -9.20
N SER A 62 1.55 -27.38 -10.13
CA SER A 62 1.99 -28.75 -9.81
C SER A 62 3.46 -28.85 -9.41
N GLY A 63 4.29 -27.88 -9.83
CA GLY A 63 5.73 -27.90 -9.63
C GLY A 63 6.44 -28.99 -10.44
N GLY A 64 7.76 -29.09 -10.27
CA GLY A 64 8.56 -30.17 -10.86
C GLY A 64 8.93 -30.01 -12.35
N VAL A 65 8.51 -28.92 -13.00
CA VAL A 65 8.92 -28.59 -14.38
C VAL A 65 9.68 -27.25 -14.44
N PRO A 66 10.58 -27.07 -15.42
CA PRO A 66 11.19 -25.78 -15.69
C PRO A 66 10.15 -24.71 -16.03
N VAL A 67 10.43 -23.46 -15.66
CA VAL A 67 9.60 -22.31 -16.05
C VAL A 67 9.70 -22.10 -17.56
N ASP A 68 8.56 -22.02 -18.24
CA ASP A 68 8.50 -21.63 -19.65
C ASP A 68 8.70 -20.11 -19.79
N TRP A 69 9.97 -19.70 -19.80
CA TRP A 69 10.33 -18.29 -19.96
C TRP A 69 9.79 -17.70 -21.26
N GLY A 70 9.68 -18.49 -22.33
CA GLY A 70 9.17 -18.02 -23.63
C GLY A 70 7.71 -17.57 -23.53
N ALA A 71 6.87 -18.36 -22.87
CA ALA A 71 5.47 -17.99 -22.60
C ALA A 71 5.32 -16.80 -21.64
N TRP A 72 6.24 -16.65 -20.68
CA TRP A 72 6.20 -15.59 -19.67
C TRP A 72 6.79 -14.26 -20.15
N MET A 73 7.70 -14.26 -21.12
CA MET A 73 8.39 -13.05 -21.58
C MET A 73 7.43 -11.91 -21.99
N PRO A 74 6.36 -12.15 -22.78
CA PRO A 74 5.42 -11.08 -23.13
C PRO A 74 4.76 -10.44 -21.91
N ALA A 75 4.34 -11.25 -20.94
CA ALA A 75 3.73 -10.75 -19.70
C ALA A 75 4.73 -9.97 -18.85
N MET A 76 5.97 -10.46 -18.73
CA MET A 76 7.04 -9.76 -18.00
C MET A 76 7.37 -8.40 -18.64
N ILE A 77 7.43 -8.34 -19.97
CA ILE A 77 7.68 -7.08 -20.70
C ILE A 77 6.51 -6.11 -20.48
N TRP A 78 5.27 -6.58 -20.60
CA TRP A 78 4.10 -5.76 -20.38
C TRP A 78 4.07 -5.19 -18.97
N TRP A 79 4.22 -6.04 -17.95
CA TRP A 79 4.29 -5.62 -16.54
C TRP A 79 5.44 -4.65 -16.29
N GLY A 80 6.61 -4.90 -16.87
CA GLY A 80 7.78 -4.02 -16.76
C GLY A 80 7.53 -2.63 -17.34
N ILE A 81 6.93 -2.55 -18.54
CA ILE A 81 6.58 -1.28 -19.18
C ILE A 81 5.51 -0.55 -18.37
N PHE A 82 4.42 -1.24 -18.00
CA PHE A 82 3.32 -0.66 -17.23
C PHE A 82 3.81 -0.10 -15.90
N LEU A 83 4.64 -0.84 -15.17
CA LEU A 83 5.20 -0.42 -13.89
C LEU A 83 6.19 0.73 -14.03
N ALA A 84 7.07 0.69 -15.02
CA ALA A 84 7.97 1.79 -15.31
C ALA A 84 7.17 3.07 -15.64
N ALA A 85 6.10 2.95 -16.43
CA ALA A 85 5.23 4.06 -16.75
C ALA A 85 4.53 4.63 -15.50
N CYS A 86 3.94 3.78 -14.65
CA CYS A 86 3.37 4.17 -13.37
C CYS A 86 4.40 4.86 -12.45
N GLY A 87 5.62 4.34 -12.39
CA GLY A 87 6.72 4.92 -11.64
C GLY A 87 7.11 6.31 -12.16
N PHE A 88 7.26 6.47 -13.48
CA PHE A 88 7.54 7.77 -14.10
C PHE A 88 6.40 8.77 -13.92
N PHE A 89 5.15 8.32 -13.98
CA PHE A 89 3.99 9.14 -13.70
C PHE A 89 4.01 9.68 -12.27
N ALA A 90 4.25 8.80 -11.30
CA ALA A 90 4.38 9.16 -9.89
C ALA A 90 5.58 10.09 -9.63
N LEU A 91 6.73 9.84 -10.27
CA LEU A 91 7.91 10.70 -10.18
C LEU A 91 7.66 12.09 -10.74
N GLY A 92 6.97 12.20 -11.89
CA GLY A 92 6.62 13.49 -12.48
C GLY A 92 5.75 14.32 -11.55
N TRP A 93 4.72 13.71 -10.95
CA TRP A 93 3.92 14.37 -9.91
C TRP A 93 4.72 14.68 -8.64
N GLY A 94 5.63 13.79 -8.26
CA GLY A 94 6.55 14.01 -7.15
C GLY A 94 7.39 15.27 -7.32
N VAL A 95 7.88 15.55 -8.54
CA VAL A 95 8.60 16.80 -8.86
C VAL A 95 7.65 18.00 -8.79
N VAL A 96 6.46 17.91 -9.41
CA VAL A 96 5.48 19.03 -9.41
C VAL A 96 5.08 19.41 -7.99
N TRP A 97 4.86 18.44 -7.10
CA TRP A 97 4.42 18.70 -5.72
C TRP A 97 5.56 18.83 -4.71
N ARG A 98 6.80 18.55 -5.10
CA ARG A 98 7.98 18.53 -4.22
C ARG A 98 8.06 19.76 -3.33
N ARG A 99 8.07 20.96 -3.91
CA ARG A 99 8.20 22.22 -3.17
C ARG A 99 7.07 22.41 -2.18
N ARG A 100 5.83 22.07 -2.56
CA ARG A 100 4.67 22.17 -1.67
C ARG A 100 4.80 21.20 -0.51
N TRP A 101 5.04 19.92 -0.77
CA TRP A 101 5.09 18.92 0.28
C TRP A 101 6.32 19.05 1.16
N ILE A 102 7.49 19.33 0.60
CA ILE A 102 8.76 19.32 1.35
C ILE A 102 9.09 20.69 1.94
N ASP A 103 9.05 21.76 1.13
CA ASP A 103 9.56 23.06 1.56
C ASP A 103 8.48 23.90 2.29
N VAL A 104 7.23 23.84 1.81
CA VAL A 104 6.11 24.64 2.37
C VAL A 104 5.40 23.89 3.50
N GLU A 105 4.85 22.72 3.21
CA GLU A 105 4.04 21.93 4.14
C GLU A 105 4.89 21.10 5.10
N LYS A 106 6.16 20.86 4.74
CA LYS A 106 7.11 20.06 5.54
C LYS A 106 6.51 18.72 5.96
N VAL A 107 5.85 18.06 5.01
CA VAL A 107 5.21 16.76 5.20
C VAL A 107 6.26 15.81 5.79
N PRO A 108 6.02 15.26 6.99
CA PRO A 108 6.97 14.35 7.60
C PRO A 108 7.01 13.06 6.78
N PHE A 109 8.20 12.47 6.67
CA PHE A 109 8.40 11.12 6.15
C PHE A 109 8.81 10.19 7.30
N PRO A 110 7.88 9.76 8.18
CA PRO A 110 8.25 9.12 9.44
C PRO A 110 9.11 7.87 9.25
N HIS A 111 8.82 7.06 8.23
CA HIS A 111 9.61 5.87 7.92
C HIS A 111 11.06 6.21 7.53
N THR A 112 11.26 7.26 6.73
CA THR A 112 12.58 7.74 6.32
C THR A 112 13.34 8.34 7.51
N GLN A 113 12.65 9.03 8.43
CA GLN A 113 13.27 9.59 9.64
C GLN A 113 13.86 8.48 10.53
N VAL A 114 13.19 7.34 10.65
CA VAL A 114 13.73 6.17 11.37
C VAL A 114 15.03 5.70 10.71
N ALA A 115 15.05 5.54 9.38
CA ALA A 115 16.23 5.11 8.65
C ALA A 115 17.40 6.11 8.79
N ILE A 116 17.15 7.41 8.66
CA ILE A 116 18.15 8.47 8.84
C ILE A 116 18.73 8.41 10.26
N SER A 117 17.86 8.34 11.27
CA SER A 117 18.30 8.29 12.68
C SER A 117 19.17 7.07 12.97
N LEU A 118 18.88 5.92 12.34
CA LEU A 118 19.69 4.72 12.47
C LEU A 118 21.06 4.90 11.80
N VAL A 119 21.11 5.44 10.59
CA VAL A 119 22.36 5.70 9.87
C VAL A 119 23.23 6.69 10.64
N GLU A 120 22.66 7.79 11.17
CA GLU A 120 23.38 8.76 12.01
C GLU A 120 23.96 8.11 13.26
N LYS A 121 23.16 7.29 13.96
CA LYS A 121 23.63 6.55 15.15
C LYS A 121 24.75 5.58 14.81
N MET A 122 24.65 4.86 13.70
CA MET A 122 25.66 3.86 13.31
C MET A 122 26.95 4.48 12.80
N THR A 123 26.88 5.63 12.12
CA THR A 123 28.03 6.35 11.55
C THR A 123 28.71 7.31 12.54
N SER A 124 28.08 7.61 13.67
CA SER A 124 28.70 8.32 14.79
C SER A 124 30.00 7.65 15.24
N LYS A 125 30.96 8.39 15.81
CA LYS A 125 32.23 7.82 16.33
C LYS A 125 32.14 7.33 17.78
N LYS A 126 31.02 7.51 18.47
CA LYS A 126 30.85 7.16 19.90
C LYS A 126 30.99 5.65 20.18
N PRO A 127 31.09 5.15 21.42
CA PRO A 127 30.99 3.72 21.70
C PRO A 127 29.59 3.16 21.35
N LEU A 128 29.48 1.89 20.94
CA LEU A 128 28.21 1.26 20.49
C LEU A 128 27.08 1.40 21.52
N LYS A 129 27.39 1.26 22.82
CA LYS A 129 26.45 1.41 23.93
C LYS A 129 25.87 2.83 24.03
N GLU A 130 26.68 3.84 23.73
CA GLU A 130 26.24 5.25 23.66
C GLU A 130 25.54 5.60 22.34
N ARG A 131 25.87 4.89 21.24
CA ARG A 131 25.23 5.07 19.93
C ARG A 131 23.79 4.57 19.91
N LEU A 132 23.56 3.35 20.40
CA LEU A 132 22.28 2.68 20.30
C LEU A 132 21.39 3.02 21.50
N GLY A 133 21.98 3.10 22.70
CA GLY A 133 21.24 3.31 23.94
C GLY A 133 20.41 2.07 24.34
N LEU A 134 20.01 2.01 25.61
CA LEU A 134 19.20 0.92 26.14
C LEU A 134 17.85 0.72 25.40
N PRO A 135 17.09 1.79 25.06
CA PRO A 135 15.80 1.61 24.39
C PRO A 135 15.90 0.89 23.03
N PHE A 136 16.96 1.18 22.25
CA PHE A 136 17.17 0.52 20.96
C PHE A 136 17.48 -0.96 21.12
N ILE A 137 18.36 -1.30 22.08
CA ILE A 137 18.75 -2.70 22.34
C ILE A 137 17.53 -3.48 22.83
N VAL A 138 16.74 -2.91 23.74
CA VAL A 138 15.50 -3.52 24.21
C VAL A 138 14.53 -3.73 23.04
N ALA A 139 14.31 -2.73 22.19
CA ALA A 139 13.45 -2.85 21.02
C ALA A 139 13.95 -3.91 20.02
N LEU A 140 15.26 -4.00 19.79
CA LEU A 140 15.86 -5.02 18.92
C LEU A 140 15.64 -6.43 19.48
N ILE A 141 15.91 -6.62 20.78
CA ILE A 141 15.69 -7.91 21.45
C ILE A 141 14.21 -8.29 21.42
N MET A 142 13.30 -7.36 21.71
CA MET A 142 11.85 -7.60 21.61
C MET A 142 11.44 -7.95 20.18
N GLY A 143 11.96 -7.26 19.17
CA GLY A 143 11.70 -7.55 17.77
C GLY A 143 12.17 -8.95 17.36
N ILE A 144 13.38 -9.35 17.76
CA ILE A 144 13.90 -10.70 17.53
C ILE A 144 13.08 -11.75 18.29
N ALA A 145 12.82 -11.51 19.57
CA ALA A 145 12.04 -12.41 20.42
C ALA A 145 10.60 -12.60 19.91
N TYR A 146 10.05 -11.61 19.22
CA TYR A 146 8.74 -11.69 18.59
C TYR A 146 8.79 -12.37 17.21
N GLN A 147 9.73 -11.98 16.34
CA GLN A 147 9.76 -12.47 14.95
C GLN A 147 10.37 -13.86 14.79
N ILE A 148 11.31 -14.28 15.64
CA ILE A 148 11.91 -15.61 15.54
C ILE A 148 10.88 -16.72 15.82
N PRO A 149 10.07 -16.68 16.89
CA PRO A 149 9.01 -17.66 17.08
C PRO A 149 8.02 -17.71 15.93
N LEU A 150 7.63 -16.54 15.37
CA LEU A 150 6.75 -16.47 14.21
C LEU A 150 7.39 -17.10 12.97
N LEU A 151 8.67 -16.86 12.72
CA LEU A 151 9.39 -17.51 11.63
C LEU A 151 9.46 -19.03 11.83
N LEU A 152 9.81 -19.48 13.04
CA LEU A 152 9.95 -20.90 13.36
C LEU A 152 8.63 -21.66 13.21
N GLN A 153 7.49 -21.10 13.66
CA GLN A 153 6.19 -21.74 13.46
C GLN A 153 5.78 -21.83 11.97
N TYR A 154 6.21 -20.90 11.12
CA TYR A 154 5.92 -20.93 9.67
C TYR A 154 6.78 -21.99 8.97
N MET A 155 8.05 -22.10 9.36
CA MET A 155 8.98 -23.06 8.77
C MET A 155 8.78 -24.49 9.28
N PHE A 156 8.38 -24.63 10.55
CA PHE A 156 8.33 -25.92 11.24
C PHE A 156 6.95 -26.17 11.83
N PRO A 157 6.15 -27.08 11.24
CA PRO A 157 4.82 -27.43 11.75
C PRO A 157 4.82 -27.88 13.22
N TRP A 158 5.91 -28.48 13.72
CA TRP A 158 6.05 -28.94 15.10
C TRP A 158 6.34 -27.83 16.13
N PHE A 159 6.82 -26.66 15.71
CA PHE A 159 7.14 -25.58 16.63
C PHE A 159 5.85 -25.00 17.25
N PRO A 160 5.83 -24.73 18.57
CA PRO A 160 4.61 -24.32 19.27
C PRO A 160 4.10 -22.95 18.82
N ASP A 161 2.78 -22.79 18.78
CA ASP A 161 2.11 -21.53 18.46
C ASP A 161 2.01 -20.63 19.70
N ILE A 162 3.13 -20.01 20.07
CA ILE A 162 3.27 -19.19 21.28
C ILE A 162 2.31 -17.97 21.26
N TYR A 163 2.03 -17.42 20.08
CA TYR A 163 1.26 -16.18 19.90
C TYR A 163 -0.14 -16.41 19.31
N GLY A 164 -0.59 -17.67 19.22
CA GLY A 164 -1.89 -18.05 18.67
C GLY A 164 -2.06 -17.65 17.19
N TRP A 165 -0.98 -17.60 16.41
CA TRP A 165 -0.94 -17.17 15.02
C TRP A 165 -1.53 -18.18 14.04
N ARG A 166 -1.63 -19.46 14.41
CA ARG A 166 -2.23 -20.52 13.58
C ARG A 166 -3.75 -20.57 13.72
N THR A 167 -4.29 -19.97 14.78
CA THR A 167 -5.72 -19.97 15.08
C THR A 167 -6.30 -18.57 14.89
N ASN A 168 -7.40 -18.50 14.15
CA ASN A 168 -8.19 -17.28 13.98
C ASN A 168 -7.39 -16.03 13.55
N THR A 169 -6.30 -16.22 12.80
CA THR A 169 -5.38 -15.14 12.43
C THR A 169 -5.08 -15.20 10.94
N CYS A 170 -5.26 -14.08 10.26
CA CYS A 170 -4.88 -13.88 8.87
C CYS A 170 -3.44 -13.39 8.74
N LEU A 171 -2.96 -13.29 7.49
CA LEU A 171 -1.68 -12.69 7.15
C LEU A 171 -1.51 -11.32 7.83
N MET A 172 -0.25 -10.99 8.16
CA MET A 172 0.16 -9.80 8.90
C MET A 172 -0.33 -9.68 10.35
N GLY A 173 -1.01 -10.70 10.90
CA GLY A 173 -1.41 -10.73 12.31
C GLY A 173 -2.77 -10.13 12.60
N THR A 174 -3.64 -10.11 11.60
CA THR A 174 -5.02 -9.68 11.76
C THR A 174 -5.83 -10.81 12.35
N TYR A 175 -6.24 -10.67 13.61
CA TYR A 175 -7.13 -11.63 14.26
C TYR A 175 -8.55 -11.43 13.75
N TYR A 176 -9.16 -12.51 13.26
CA TYR A 176 -10.50 -12.48 12.72
C TYR A 176 -11.51 -12.87 13.80
N LEU A 177 -12.55 -12.07 13.95
CA LEU A 177 -13.52 -12.26 15.01
C LEU A 177 -14.52 -13.35 14.63
N ASP A 178 -14.72 -14.36 15.47
CA ASP A 178 -15.77 -15.36 15.29
C ASP A 178 -17.03 -15.03 16.13
N SER A 179 -18.10 -15.82 15.92
CA SER A 179 -19.36 -15.68 16.63
C SER A 179 -19.29 -16.02 18.12
N SER A 180 -18.22 -16.67 18.59
CA SER A 180 -17.98 -16.99 20.00
C SER A 180 -17.32 -15.84 20.77
N SER A 181 -16.81 -14.83 20.05
CA SER A 181 -16.15 -13.68 20.67
C SER A 181 -17.13 -12.83 21.49
N PRO A 182 -16.72 -12.28 22.65
CA PRO A 182 -17.53 -11.30 23.38
C PRO A 182 -17.79 -10.01 22.58
N LEU A 183 -16.99 -9.74 21.54
CA LEU A 183 -17.17 -8.59 20.66
C LEU A 183 -18.04 -8.90 19.44
N ALA A 184 -18.53 -10.15 19.31
CA ALA A 184 -19.28 -10.60 18.14
C ALA A 184 -20.55 -9.78 17.91
N GLY A 185 -21.17 -9.26 18.98
CA GLY A 185 -22.37 -8.42 18.92
C GLY A 185 -22.15 -7.01 18.36
N ILE A 186 -20.91 -6.57 18.15
CA ILE A 186 -20.59 -5.26 17.56
C ILE A 186 -20.54 -5.41 16.05
N ALA A 187 -21.57 -4.94 15.34
CA ALA A 187 -21.73 -5.15 13.91
C ALA A 187 -20.58 -4.57 13.07
N GLY A 188 -20.06 -3.41 13.47
CA GLY A 188 -18.90 -2.77 12.81
C GLY A 188 -17.54 -3.39 13.14
N PHE A 189 -17.48 -4.33 14.09
CA PHE A 189 -16.21 -4.91 14.54
C PHE A 189 -15.97 -6.26 13.86
N ALA A 190 -15.06 -6.25 12.87
CA ALA A 190 -14.75 -7.45 12.08
C ALA A 190 -13.44 -8.15 12.49
N GLN A 191 -12.43 -7.36 12.83
CA GLN A 191 -11.07 -7.83 13.04
C GLN A 191 -10.25 -6.81 13.82
N PHE A 192 -9.20 -7.26 14.47
CA PHE A 192 -8.19 -6.39 15.07
C PHE A 192 -6.81 -6.92 14.78
N ASN A 193 -5.83 -6.03 14.69
CA ASN A 193 -4.46 -6.44 14.42
C ASN A 193 -3.71 -6.69 15.76
N LYS A 194 -3.25 -7.92 15.97
CA LYS A 194 -2.47 -8.31 17.15
C LYS A 194 -0.96 -8.27 16.93
N ASN A 195 -0.51 -7.82 15.75
CA ASN A 195 0.90 -7.62 15.46
C ASN A 195 1.37 -6.27 16.04
N PRO A 196 2.27 -6.26 17.04
CA PRO A 196 2.72 -5.05 17.71
C PRO A 196 3.50 -4.11 16.78
N VAL A 197 3.97 -4.60 15.62
CA VAL A 197 4.62 -3.76 14.61
C VAL A 197 3.66 -2.67 14.10
N PHE A 198 2.37 -2.97 13.93
CA PHE A 198 1.41 -1.94 13.50
C PHE A 198 1.23 -0.87 14.57
N VAL A 199 1.21 -1.27 15.85
CA VAL A 199 1.16 -0.31 16.97
C VAL A 199 2.43 0.55 17.00
N ALA A 200 3.60 -0.05 16.79
CA ALA A 200 4.87 0.66 16.69
C ALA A 200 4.88 1.69 15.55
N ILE A 201 4.29 1.34 14.41
CA ILE A 201 4.14 2.27 13.27
C ILE A 201 3.22 3.43 13.62
N LEU A 202 2.12 3.18 14.34
CA LEU A 202 1.19 4.23 14.74
C LEU A 202 1.82 5.26 15.69
N TYR A 203 2.83 4.89 16.49
CA TYR A 203 3.60 5.87 17.29
C TYR A 203 4.36 6.89 16.45
N MET A 204 4.56 6.63 15.15
CA MET A 204 5.17 7.59 14.24
C MET A 204 4.16 8.61 13.68
N ALA A 205 2.86 8.37 13.86
CA ALA A 205 1.82 9.27 13.36
C ALA A 205 1.56 10.43 14.35
N PRO A 206 1.23 11.65 13.84
CA PRO A 206 0.85 12.76 14.70
C PRO A 206 -0.39 12.44 15.57
N LEU A 207 -0.38 12.90 16.82
CA LEU A 207 -1.45 12.59 17.78
C LEU A 207 -2.84 13.06 17.32
N ASN A 208 -2.93 14.20 16.65
CA ASN A 208 -4.18 14.70 16.07
C ASN A 208 -4.71 13.78 14.96
N VAL A 209 -3.83 13.15 14.18
CA VAL A 209 -4.21 12.17 13.15
C VAL A 209 -4.72 10.89 13.81
N LEU A 210 -4.03 10.40 14.85
CA LEU A 210 -4.47 9.22 15.61
C LEU A 210 -5.83 9.46 16.29
N LEU A 211 -5.99 10.62 16.93
CA LEU A 211 -7.25 11.00 17.57
C LEU A 211 -8.39 11.08 16.55
N GLY A 212 -8.14 11.70 15.39
CA GLY A 212 -9.11 11.77 14.30
C GLY A 212 -9.49 10.39 13.78
N GLY A 213 -8.50 9.51 13.54
CA GLY A 213 -8.74 8.14 13.10
C GLY A 213 -9.58 7.34 14.09
N TRP A 214 -9.27 7.47 15.38
CA TRP A 214 -10.02 6.77 16.43
C TRP A 214 -11.45 7.31 16.59
N LEU A 215 -11.63 8.63 16.52
CA LEU A 215 -12.94 9.27 16.55
C LEU A 215 -13.82 8.81 15.38
N TRP A 216 -13.30 8.85 14.16
CA TRP A 216 -14.06 8.43 12.97
C TRP A 216 -14.33 6.93 12.96
N TYR A 217 -13.43 6.12 13.52
CA TYR A 217 -13.68 4.70 13.74
C TYR A 217 -14.85 4.47 14.70
N LEU A 218 -14.93 5.22 15.81
CA LEU A 218 -16.09 5.14 16.71
C LEU A 218 -17.39 5.53 16.01
N VAL A 219 -17.37 6.62 15.23
CA VAL A 219 -18.54 7.04 14.45
C VAL A 219 -18.98 5.92 13.51
N PHE A 220 -18.02 5.29 12.81
CA PHE A 220 -18.29 4.13 11.97
C PHE A 220 -18.95 2.98 12.75
N VAL A 221 -18.41 2.59 13.92
CA VAL A 221 -18.97 1.51 14.75
C VAL A 221 -20.41 1.85 15.18
N VAL A 222 -20.67 3.08 15.60
CA VAL A 222 -22.01 3.54 16.00
C VAL A 222 -22.98 3.49 14.81
N LEU A 223 -22.58 4.02 13.65
CA LEU A 223 -23.41 4.00 12.44
C LEU A 223 -23.72 2.58 11.98
N MET A 224 -22.75 1.68 12.06
CA MET A 224 -22.94 0.25 11.77
C MET A 224 -23.93 -0.40 12.73
N GLN A 225 -23.83 -0.09 14.02
CA GLN A 225 -24.75 -0.64 15.01
C GLN A 225 -26.18 -0.11 14.79
N ILE A 226 -26.35 1.17 14.48
CA ILE A 226 -27.66 1.76 14.14
C ILE A 226 -28.25 1.07 12.90
N ALA A 227 -27.47 0.94 11.82
CA ALA A 227 -27.95 0.30 10.60
C ALA A 227 -28.35 -1.17 10.84
N TYR A 228 -27.58 -1.90 11.65
CA TYR A 228 -27.92 -3.25 12.07
C TYR A 228 -29.27 -3.31 12.81
N GLN A 229 -29.51 -2.41 13.76
CA GLN A 229 -30.79 -2.34 14.49
C GLN A 229 -31.97 -1.94 13.60
N MET A 230 -31.72 -1.24 12.49
CA MET A 230 -32.73 -0.90 11.48
C MET A 230 -33.00 -2.06 10.49
N GLY A 231 -32.36 -3.22 10.66
CA GLY A 231 -32.55 -4.40 9.82
C GLY A 231 -31.61 -4.52 8.62
N TYR A 232 -30.65 -3.61 8.47
CA TYR A 232 -29.58 -3.75 7.48
C TYR A 232 -28.50 -4.71 7.98
N TYR A 233 -27.74 -5.33 7.08
CA TYR A 233 -26.65 -6.25 7.44
C TYR A 233 -27.08 -7.39 8.39
N SER A 234 -28.30 -7.94 8.24
CA SER A 234 -28.88 -8.86 9.22
C SER A 234 -28.05 -10.14 9.46
N GLY A 235 -27.32 -10.62 8.45
CA GLY A 235 -26.40 -11.76 8.59
C GLY A 235 -25.02 -11.42 9.14
N ILE A 236 -24.73 -10.16 9.49
CA ILE A 236 -23.37 -9.72 9.81
C ILE A 236 -22.80 -10.34 11.08
N LEU A 237 -23.66 -10.64 12.06
CA LEU A 237 -23.21 -11.23 13.32
C LEU A 237 -22.88 -12.73 13.17
N GLU A 238 -23.51 -13.40 12.20
CA GLU A 238 -23.30 -14.82 11.88
C GLU A 238 -22.02 -15.05 11.07
N MET A 239 -21.54 -14.01 10.39
CA MET A 239 -20.29 -14.03 9.65
C MET A 239 -19.09 -13.80 10.58
N SER A 240 -18.01 -14.55 10.37
CA SER A 240 -16.74 -14.31 11.04
C SER A 240 -15.81 -13.44 10.21
N GLY A 241 -15.00 -12.63 10.89
CA GLY A 241 -13.77 -12.12 10.35
C GLY A 241 -13.91 -11.27 9.10
N CYS A 242 -13.11 -11.63 8.08
CA CYS A 242 -13.15 -11.00 6.76
C CYS A 242 -14.55 -11.09 6.12
N GLY A 243 -15.40 -12.04 6.48
CA GLY A 243 -16.75 -12.13 5.92
C GLY A 243 -17.61 -10.91 6.23
N ARG A 244 -17.49 -10.34 7.44
CA ARG A 244 -18.19 -9.10 7.83
C ARG A 244 -17.81 -7.90 6.96
N VAL A 245 -16.62 -7.95 6.36
CA VAL A 245 -16.12 -6.91 5.46
C VAL A 245 -16.44 -7.26 4.02
N TRP A 246 -16.04 -8.44 3.53
CA TRP A 246 -15.92 -8.77 2.11
C TRP A 246 -17.03 -9.69 1.56
N CYS A 247 -17.85 -10.36 2.39
CA CYS A 247 -18.85 -11.32 1.92
C CYS A 247 -20.13 -10.65 1.40
N GLY A 248 -20.06 -10.16 0.17
CA GLY A 248 -21.24 -9.72 -0.58
C GLY A 248 -21.97 -8.55 0.06
N THR A 249 -23.28 -8.49 -0.16
CA THR A 249 -24.16 -7.40 0.31
C THR A 249 -24.46 -7.45 1.81
N GLN A 250 -24.13 -8.56 2.48
CA GLN A 250 -24.23 -8.68 3.94
C GLN A 250 -23.02 -8.05 4.65
N GLY A 251 -21.88 -7.94 3.95
CA GLY A 251 -20.69 -7.27 4.45
C GLY A 251 -20.79 -5.74 4.32
N TYR A 252 -20.20 -5.02 5.27
CA TYR A 252 -20.33 -3.56 5.30
C TYR A 252 -19.54 -2.84 4.19
N ARG A 253 -18.62 -3.53 3.51
CA ARG A 253 -17.82 -2.94 2.42
C ARG A 253 -18.71 -2.48 1.27
N ILE A 254 -19.56 -3.36 0.74
CA ILE A 254 -20.42 -3.06 -0.42
C ILE A 254 -21.92 -3.09 -0.10
N GLY A 255 -22.30 -3.59 1.08
CA GLY A 255 -23.70 -3.67 1.51
C GLY A 255 -24.34 -2.32 1.85
N GLU A 256 -25.65 -2.26 1.67
CA GLU A 256 -26.48 -1.11 2.01
C GLU A 256 -26.69 -0.97 3.52
N PRO A 257 -26.80 0.27 4.05
CA PRO A 257 -27.01 1.52 3.30
C PRO A 257 -25.72 2.29 2.96
N TYR A 258 -24.61 2.04 3.64
CA TYR A 258 -23.46 2.97 3.59
C TYR A 258 -22.47 2.71 2.46
N LYS A 259 -22.34 1.45 2.00
CA LYS A 259 -21.37 1.05 0.96
C LYS A 259 -19.97 1.62 1.23
N TRP A 260 -19.41 1.29 2.40
CA TRP A 260 -18.19 1.92 2.94
C TRP A 260 -16.98 1.90 2.00
N ASP A 261 -16.88 0.92 1.09
CA ASP A 261 -15.86 0.86 0.05
C ASP A 261 -15.95 2.06 -0.89
N VAL A 262 -17.15 2.36 -1.40
CA VAL A 262 -17.37 3.48 -2.32
C VAL A 262 -17.15 4.80 -1.59
N PHE A 263 -17.65 4.91 -0.36
CA PHE A 263 -17.43 6.09 0.47
C PHE A 263 -15.93 6.35 0.69
N SER A 264 -15.16 5.35 1.12
CA SER A 264 -13.76 5.52 1.48
C SER A 264 -12.81 5.57 0.27
N THR A 265 -12.93 4.63 -0.66
CA THR A 265 -11.98 4.49 -1.78
C THR A 265 -12.23 5.51 -2.89
N ALA A 266 -13.50 5.76 -3.25
CA ALA A 266 -13.84 6.77 -4.25
C ALA A 266 -14.15 8.12 -3.61
N GLY A 267 -15.15 8.19 -2.72
CA GLY A 267 -15.66 9.45 -2.17
C GLY A 267 -14.59 10.27 -1.44
N VAL A 268 -14.00 9.71 -0.37
CA VAL A 268 -13.01 10.39 0.46
C VAL A 268 -11.73 10.66 -0.32
N THR A 269 -11.19 9.68 -1.04
CA THR A 269 -9.96 9.86 -1.83
C THR A 269 -10.11 10.96 -2.88
N ILE A 270 -11.19 10.94 -3.68
CA ILE A 270 -11.44 11.97 -4.70
C ILE A 270 -11.70 13.32 -4.02
N GLY A 271 -12.46 13.33 -2.92
CA GLY A 271 -12.73 14.54 -2.15
C GLY A 271 -11.46 15.22 -1.64
N ILE A 272 -10.53 14.45 -1.06
CA ILE A 272 -9.23 14.94 -0.61
C ILE A 272 -8.41 15.45 -1.81
N PHE A 273 -8.33 14.67 -2.88
CA PHE A 273 -7.57 15.05 -4.08
C PHE A 273 -8.09 16.37 -4.68
N VAL A 274 -9.40 16.45 -4.95
CA VAL A 274 -10.03 17.63 -5.53
C VAL A 274 -9.89 18.84 -4.61
N SER A 275 -10.08 18.66 -3.29
CA SER A 275 -9.89 19.75 -2.32
C SER A 275 -8.46 20.25 -2.31
N TYR A 276 -7.48 19.34 -2.32
CA TYR A 276 -6.06 19.69 -2.32
C TYR A 276 -5.67 20.44 -3.61
N VAL A 277 -6.13 19.97 -4.77
CA VAL A 277 -5.96 20.66 -6.06
C VAL A 277 -6.62 22.04 -6.06
N ALA A 278 -7.84 22.15 -5.54
CA ALA A 278 -8.57 23.42 -5.48
C ALA A 278 -7.88 24.46 -4.58
N LEU A 279 -7.38 24.03 -3.42
CA LEU A 279 -6.62 24.88 -2.50
C LEU A 279 -5.27 25.31 -3.11
N ASN A 280 -4.62 24.44 -3.88
CA ASN A 280 -3.33 24.70 -4.50
C ASN A 280 -3.40 25.07 -5.99
N ARG A 281 -4.58 25.46 -6.51
CA ARG A 281 -4.78 25.73 -7.94
C ARG A 281 -3.84 26.81 -8.50
N GLN A 282 -3.55 27.85 -7.71
CA GLN A 282 -2.64 28.92 -8.12
C GLN A 282 -1.21 28.42 -8.29
N TYR A 283 -0.77 27.52 -7.40
CA TYR A 283 0.52 26.87 -7.50
C TYR A 283 0.63 26.00 -8.75
N LEU A 284 -0.40 25.20 -9.03
CA LEU A 284 -0.42 24.37 -10.24
C LEU A 284 -0.36 25.21 -11.52
N VAL A 285 -1.13 26.31 -11.58
CA VAL A 285 -1.05 27.25 -12.71
C VAL A 285 0.35 27.84 -12.86
N GLU A 286 1.02 28.16 -11.76
CA GLU A 286 2.39 28.69 -11.79
C GLU A 286 3.40 27.66 -12.32
N THR A 287 3.37 26.42 -11.82
CA THR A 287 4.26 25.34 -12.30
C THR A 287 3.99 25.01 -13.78
N PHE A 288 2.74 25.07 -14.22
CA PHE A 288 2.38 24.87 -15.62
C PHE A 288 2.84 26.03 -16.51
N ASN A 289 2.74 27.27 -16.04
CA ASN A 289 3.30 28.44 -16.73
C ASN A 289 4.82 28.37 -16.81
N ALA A 290 5.49 27.84 -15.79
CA ALA A 290 6.92 27.57 -15.81
C ALA A 290 7.26 26.50 -16.88
N ALA A 291 6.50 25.41 -16.93
CA ALA A 291 6.70 24.35 -17.93
C ALA A 291 6.50 24.82 -19.38
N THR A 292 5.60 25.77 -19.60
CA THR A 292 5.29 26.34 -20.92
C THR A 292 6.10 27.60 -21.25
N GLY A 293 7.01 28.03 -20.37
CA GLY A 293 7.85 29.22 -20.57
C GLY A 293 7.08 30.55 -20.54
N LYS A 294 5.85 30.56 -20.03
CA LYS A 294 5.00 31.77 -19.89
C LYS A 294 5.31 32.57 -18.63
N LEU A 295 6.13 32.03 -17.75
CA LEU A 295 6.60 32.72 -16.54
C LEU A 295 7.73 33.70 -16.91
N GLY A 296 7.91 34.78 -16.13
CA GLY A 296 9.03 35.70 -16.34
C GLY A 296 10.39 35.01 -16.17
N ARG A 297 11.41 35.44 -16.94
CA ARG A 297 12.76 34.82 -16.95
C ARG A 297 13.38 34.69 -15.56
N ASP A 298 13.32 35.74 -14.75
CA ASP A 298 13.90 35.74 -13.40
C ASP A 298 13.28 34.66 -12.50
N ARG A 299 11.96 34.43 -12.60
CA ARG A 299 11.26 33.40 -11.82
C ARG A 299 11.50 31.99 -12.37
N LEU A 300 11.69 31.85 -13.68
CA LEU A 300 12.09 30.58 -14.29
C LEU A 300 13.48 30.16 -13.82
N GLU A 301 14.43 31.09 -13.82
CA GLU A 301 15.78 30.82 -13.33
C GLU A 301 15.80 30.45 -11.84
N GLU A 302 14.95 31.07 -11.02
CA GLU A 302 14.78 30.66 -9.62
C GLU A 302 14.36 29.19 -9.53
N TYR A 303 13.33 28.80 -10.28
CA TYR A 303 12.82 27.44 -10.29
C TYR A 303 13.85 26.42 -10.79
N ASP A 304 14.51 26.70 -11.91
CA ASP A 304 15.51 25.81 -12.49
C ASP A 304 16.73 25.62 -11.58
N ARG A 305 17.00 26.55 -10.66
CA ARG A 305 18.07 26.41 -9.65
C ARG A 305 17.66 25.61 -8.43
N THR A 306 16.38 25.65 -8.04
CA THR A 306 15.90 25.00 -6.81
C THR A 306 15.35 23.61 -7.03
N GLU A 307 14.76 23.35 -8.19
CA GLU A 307 14.12 22.08 -8.49
C GLU A 307 15.12 21.07 -9.06
N PRO A 308 15.02 19.78 -8.70
CA PRO A 308 15.94 18.76 -9.20
C PRO A 308 15.80 18.50 -10.70
N VAL A 309 14.62 18.81 -11.27
CA VAL A 309 14.28 18.66 -12.67
C VAL A 309 13.36 19.82 -13.05
N SER A 310 13.51 20.37 -14.26
CA SER A 310 12.64 21.45 -14.73
C SER A 310 11.18 21.01 -14.82
N TYR A 311 10.24 21.92 -14.56
CA TYR A 311 8.82 21.60 -14.67
C TYR A 311 8.42 21.16 -16.08
N ARG A 312 9.10 21.65 -17.12
CA ARG A 312 8.89 21.19 -18.50
C ARG A 312 9.11 19.67 -18.63
N ASN A 313 10.22 19.18 -18.08
CA ASN A 313 10.52 17.75 -18.09
C ASN A 313 9.59 16.96 -17.18
N ALA A 314 9.19 17.53 -16.03
CA ALA A 314 8.22 16.89 -15.13
C ALA A 314 6.86 16.67 -15.83
N TYR A 315 6.29 17.70 -16.46
CA TYR A 315 5.02 17.57 -17.19
C TYR A 315 5.15 16.71 -18.45
N ALA A 316 6.30 16.74 -19.15
CA ALA A 316 6.56 15.82 -20.26
C ALA A 316 6.59 14.36 -19.79
N LEU A 317 7.20 14.10 -18.62
CA LEU A 317 7.23 12.78 -18.00
C LEU A 317 5.82 12.33 -17.62
N ILE A 318 5.01 13.20 -17.00
CA ILE A 318 3.61 12.91 -16.65
C ILE A 318 2.80 12.57 -17.91
N ALA A 319 2.86 13.41 -18.94
CA ALA A 319 2.08 13.22 -20.16
C ALA A 319 2.52 11.97 -20.92
N GLY A 320 3.83 11.77 -21.11
CA GLY A 320 4.37 10.60 -21.80
C GLY A 320 4.07 9.29 -21.08
N SER A 321 4.21 9.28 -19.76
CA SER A 321 3.85 8.10 -18.95
C SER A 321 2.35 7.84 -18.92
N ALA A 322 1.50 8.87 -18.84
CA ALA A 322 0.05 8.71 -18.92
C ALA A 322 -0.39 8.09 -20.25
N VAL A 323 0.16 8.56 -21.37
CA VAL A 323 -0.08 7.95 -22.69
C VAL A 323 0.37 6.50 -22.71
N LEU A 324 1.57 6.20 -22.19
CA LEU A 324 2.10 4.85 -22.15
C LEU A 324 1.22 3.91 -21.29
N ILE A 325 0.75 4.37 -20.13
CA ILE A 325 -0.19 3.66 -19.26
C ILE A 325 -1.46 3.33 -20.05
N ILE A 326 -2.08 4.33 -20.69
CA ILE A 326 -3.31 4.14 -21.48
C ILE A 326 -3.07 3.12 -22.60
N VAL A 327 -2.00 3.26 -23.36
CA VAL A 327 -1.66 2.33 -24.47
C VAL A 327 -1.46 0.91 -23.94
N THR A 328 -0.74 0.73 -22.83
CA THR A 328 -0.53 -0.60 -22.24
C THR A 328 -1.83 -1.22 -21.73
N LEU A 329 -2.74 -0.44 -21.14
CA LEU A 329 -4.04 -0.92 -20.70
C LEU A 329 -4.95 -1.28 -21.90
N MET A 330 -4.97 -0.46 -22.95
CA MET A 330 -5.70 -0.77 -24.18
C MET A 330 -5.18 -2.04 -24.88
N ALA A 331 -3.89 -2.37 -24.72
CA ALA A 331 -3.33 -3.61 -25.28
C ALA A 331 -3.84 -4.88 -24.59
N VAL A 332 -4.40 -4.78 -23.37
CA VAL A 332 -4.90 -5.93 -22.60
C VAL A 332 -6.42 -6.07 -22.57
N GLY A 333 -7.16 -5.12 -23.17
CA GLY A 333 -8.62 -5.14 -23.28
C GLY A 333 -9.28 -4.08 -22.42
#